data_AF-A0A5C7MQQ1-F1
#
_entry.id   AF-A0A5C7MQQ1-F1
#
_cell.length_a   1.000
_cell.length_b   1.000
_cell.length_c   1.000
_cell.angle_alpha   90.00
_cell.angle_beta   90.00
_cell.angle_gamma   90.00
#
_symmetry.space_group_name_H-M   'P 1'
#
loop_
_entity.id
_entity.type
_entity.pdbx_description
1 polymer ?
#
loop_
_entity_poly.entity_id
_entity_poly.type
_entity_poly.pdbx_seq_one_letter_code
_entity_poly.pdbx_strand_id
1 'polypeptide(L)' 'MRSLEIRNVPDDLIERLELLARASNTSVEAVAIRALEMATRRADNAALLATLPDRSLPTDDIVQHVHASRR' A
#
# COMPACT_ATOMS: atom_id res chain seq x y z
N MET A 1 -1.11 10.49 23.05
CA MET A 1 -1.13 9.38 22.07
C MET A 1 -2.45 8.65 22.22
N ARG A 2 -3.07 8.22 21.12
CA ARG A 2 -4.35 7.46 21.16
C ARG A 2 -4.02 5.97 21.01
N SER A 3 -4.61 5.12 21.83
CA SER A 3 -4.50 3.66 21.72
C SER A 3 -5.61 3.10 20.84
N LEU A 4 -5.30 2.07 20.06
CA LEU A 4 -6.25 1.31 19.26
C LEU A 4 -6.14 -0.16 19.67
N GLU A 5 -7.22 -0.72 20.20
CA GLU A 5 -7.30 -2.14 20.52
C GLU A 5 -8.02 -2.87 19.39
N ILE A 6 -7.33 -3.79 18.72
CA ILE A 6 -7.91 -4.65 17.69
C ILE A 6 -8.36 -5.94 18.37
N ARG A 7 -9.65 -6.25 18.28
CA ARG A 7 -10.25 -7.46 18.87
C ARG A 7 -10.65 -8.44 17.77
N ASN A 8 -10.70 -9.73 18.12
CA ASN A 8 -11.08 -10.83 17.23
C ASN A 8 -10.16 -10.91 15.99
N VAL A 9 -8.85 -10.79 16.20
CA VAL A 9 -7.88 -10.96 15.13
C VAL A 9 -7.82 -12.44 14.74
N PRO A 10 -7.98 -12.79 13.45
CA PRO A 10 -7.83 -14.16 13.00
C PRO A 10 -6.43 -14.72 13.33
N ASP A 11 -6.36 -16.00 13.72
CA ASP A 11 -5.11 -16.64 14.13
C ASP A 11 -4.07 -16.62 13.00
N ASP A 12 -4.50 -16.86 11.75
CA ASP A 12 -3.65 -16.83 10.57
C ASP A 12 -3.04 -15.44 10.31
N LEU A 13 -3.76 -14.38 10.68
CA LEU A 13 -3.26 -13.02 10.59
C LEU A 13 -2.20 -12.74 11.66
N ILE A 14 -2.40 -13.23 12.89
CA ILE A 14 -1.40 -13.12 13.97
C ILE A 14 -0.11 -13.85 13.57
N GLU A 15 -0.21 -15.08 13.08
CA GLU A 15 0.95 -15.87 12.63
C GLU A 15 1.76 -15.13 11.55
N ARG A 16 1.08 -14.50 10.58
CA ARG A 16 1.72 -13.70 9.53
C ARG A 16 2.40 -12.46 10.10
N LEU A 17 1.77 -11.76 11.03
CA LEU A 17 2.36 -10.58 11.66
C LEU A 17 3.59 -10.96 12.50
N GLU A 18 3.55 -12.09 13.21
CA GLU A 18 4.70 -12.61 13.94
C GLU A 18 5.88 -12.95 13.01
N LEU A 19 5.61 -13.59 11.87
CA LEU A 19 6.64 -13.90 10.89
C LEU A 19 7.31 -12.63 10.35
N LEU A 20 6.52 -11.60 10.03
CA LEU A 20 7.02 -10.30 9.58
C LEU A 20 7.81 -9.57 10.68
N ALA A 21 7.37 -9.68 11.93
CA ALA A 21 8.03 -9.10 13.09
C ALA A 21 9.40 -9.73 13.32
N ARG A 22 9.49 -11.06 13.25
CA ARG A 22 10.75 -11.82 13.32
C ARG A 22 11.71 -11.43 12.19
N ALA A 23 11.21 -11.35 10.95
CA ALA A 23 12.03 -10.97 9.80
C ALA A 23 12.57 -9.54 9.88
N SER A 24 11.83 -8.64 10.55
CA SER A 24 12.20 -7.23 10.68
C SER A 24 12.84 -6.89 12.04
N ASN A 25 13.10 -7.90 12.88
CA ASN A 25 13.59 -7.76 14.26
C ASN A 25 12.85 -6.68 15.06
N THR A 26 11.52 -6.65 14.94
CA THR A 26 10.64 -5.64 15.56
C THR A 26 9.44 -6.30 16.24
N SER A 27 8.59 -5.53 16.91
CA SER A 27 7.40 -6.06 17.59
C SER A 27 6.23 -6.26 16.61
N VAL A 28 5.34 -7.21 16.92
CA VAL A 28 4.09 -7.45 16.17
C VAL A 28 3.25 -6.17 16.10
N GLU A 29 3.19 -5.41 17.20
CA GLU A 29 2.50 -4.12 17.25
C GLU A 29 3.11 -3.10 16.29
N ALA A 30 4.44 -3.00 16.22
CA ALA A 30 5.12 -2.10 15.28
C ALA A 30 4.84 -2.48 13.82
N VAL A 31 4.79 -3.79 13.51
CA VAL A 31 4.39 -4.27 12.18
C VAL A 31 2.93 -3.91 11.89
N ALA A 32 2.02 -4.11 12.84
CA ALA A 32 0.61 -3.79 12.69
C ALA A 32 0.38 -2.29 12.45
N ILE A 33 1.04 -1.42 13.23
CA ILE A 33 0.98 0.03 13.03
C ILE A 33 1.49 0.41 11.65
N ARG A 34 2.65 -0.13 11.23
CA ARG A 34 3.20 0.13 9.89
C ARG A 34 2.26 -0.33 8.78
N ALA A 35 1.61 -1.48 8.95
CA ALA A 35 0.63 -1.98 7.98
C ALA A 35 -0.59 -1.07 7.87
N LEU A 36 -1.09 -0.57 9.01
CA LEU A 36 -2.20 0.39 9.05
C LEU A 36 -1.81 1.72 8.38
N GLU A 37 -0.60 2.23 8.64
CA GLU A 37 -0.09 3.43 7.96
C GLU A 37 -0.01 3.26 6.43
N MET A 38 0.41 2.09 5.96
CA MET A 38 0.43 1.82 4.52
C MET A 38 -0.98 1.72 3.93
N ALA A 39 -1.94 1.17 4.68
CA ALA A 39 -3.32 1.05 4.26
C ALA A 39 -4.00 2.43 4.18
N THR A 40 -3.76 3.31 5.16
CA THR A 40 -4.32 4.68 5.14
C THR A 40 -3.75 5.50 4.00
N ARG A 41 -2.43 5.44 3.75
CA ARG A 41 -1.83 6.10 2.58
C ARG A 41 -2.46 5.65 1.26
N ARG A 42 -2.79 4.36 1.13
CA ARG A 42 -3.46 3.84 -0.07
C ARG A 42 -4.89 4.36 -0.22
N ALA A 43 -5.60 4.61 0.87
CA ALA A 43 -6.92 5.23 0.81
C ALA A 43 -6.86 6.64 0.22
N ASP A 44 -5.79 7.39 0.55
CA ASP A 44 -5.57 8.74 0.04
C ASP A 44 -5.06 8.77 -1.42
N ASN A 45 -4.66 7.63 -1.99
CA ASN A 45 -4.14 7.58 -3.37
C ASN A 45 -5.14 8.10 -4.39
N ALA A 46 -6.43 7.81 -4.24
CA ALA A 46 -7.45 8.29 -5.18
C ALA A 46 -7.53 9.82 -5.17
N ALA A 47 -7.51 10.43 -3.97
CA ALA A 47 -7.49 11.87 -3.82
C ALA A 47 -6.19 12.47 -4.37
N LEU A 48 -5.04 11.84 -4.10
CA LEU A 48 -3.75 12.28 -4.62
C LEU A 48 -3.69 12.21 -6.16
N LEU A 49 -4.16 11.12 -6.75
CA LEU A 49 -4.24 10.96 -8.20
C LEU A 49 -5.13 12.02 -8.84
N ALA A 50 -6.22 12.40 -8.19
CA ALA A 50 -7.10 13.47 -8.65
C ALA A 50 -6.43 14.87 -8.62
N THR A 51 -5.37 15.07 -7.83
CA THR A 51 -4.58 16.33 -7.84
C THR A 51 -3.55 16.41 -8.95
N LEU A 52 -3.28 15.31 -9.67
CA LEU A 52 -2.28 15.31 -10.73
C LEU A 52 -2.76 16.14 -11.93
N PRO A 53 -1.88 16.94 -12.55
CA PRO A 53 -2.25 17.72 -13.71
C PRO A 53 -2.55 16.77 -14.88
N ASP A 54 -3.72 16.95 -15.49
CA ASP A 54 -4.03 16.28 -16.74
C ASP A 54 -3.10 16.81 -17.84
N ARG A 55 -2.31 15.92 -18.43
CA ARG A 55 -1.37 16.22 -19.51
C ARG A 55 -2.00 16.02 -20.89
N SER A 56 -3.27 15.62 -20.95
CA SER A 56 -4.02 15.30 -22.17
C SER A 56 -3.26 14.34 -23.08
N LEU A 57 -2.65 13.31 -22.47
CA LEU A 57 -1.96 12.25 -23.21
C LEU A 57 -3.01 11.22 -23.66
N PRO A 58 -3.29 11.11 -24.97
CA PRO A 58 -4.24 10.13 -25.45
C PRO A 58 -3.67 8.72 -25.29
N THR A 59 -4.54 7.77 -24.92
CA THR A 59 -4.14 6.38 -24.69
C THR A 59 -3.47 5.76 -25.91
N ASP A 60 -3.89 6.13 -27.12
CA ASP A 60 -3.35 5.60 -28.37
C ASP A 60 -1.86 5.94 -28.55
N ASP A 61 -1.42 7.13 -28.14
CA ASP A 61 -0.01 7.55 -28.23
C ASP A 61 0.86 6.72 -27.27
N ILE A 62 0.36 6.44 -26.07
CA ILE A 62 1.03 5.59 -25.07
C ILE A 62 1.20 4.18 -25.62
N VAL A 63 0.12 3.61 -26.18
CA VAL A 63 0.13 2.25 -26.75
C VAL A 63 1.11 2.16 -27.92
N GLN A 64 1.13 3.15 -28.82
CA GLN A 64 2.07 3.19 -29.93
C GLN A 64 3.53 3.25 -29.46
N HIS A 65 3.84 4.06 -28.45
CA HIS A 65 5.20 4.14 -27.89
C HIS A 65 5.66 2.83 -27.22
N VAL A 66 4.77 2.15 -26.49
CA VAL A 66 5.09 0.84 -25.89
C VAL A 66 5.36 -0.20 -26.96
N HIS A 67 4.56 -0.25 -28.03
CA HIS A 67 4.78 -1.17 -29.14
C HIS A 67 6.07 -0.87 -29.92
N ALA A 68 6.38 0.41 -30.14
CA ALA A 68 7.62 0.82 -30.79
C ALA A 68 8.87 0.44 -29.98
N SER A 69 8.79 0.51 -28.64
CA SER A 69 9.92 0.16 -27.74
C SER A 69 10.17 -1.34 -27.58
N ARG A 70 9.22 -2.19 -28.02
CA ARG A 70 9.34 -3.66 -27.96
C ARG A 70 9.86 -4.28 -29.25
N ARG A 71 10.15 -3.48 -30.28
CA ARG A 71 10.82 -3.89 -31.52
C ARG A 71 12.31 -3.56 -31.45
#